data_AF-A0A8J7SKX0-F1
#
_entry.id   AF-A0A8J7SKX0-F1
#
_cell.length_a   1.000
_cell.length_b   1.000
_cell.length_c   1.000
_cell.angle_alpha   90.00
_cell.angle_beta   90.00
_cell.angle_gamma   90.00
#
_symmetry.space_group_name_H-M   'P 1'
#
loop_
_entity.id
_entity.type
_entity.pdbx_description
1 polymer ?
#
loop_
_entity_poly.entity_id
_entity_poly.type
_entity_poly.pdbx_seq_one_letter_code
_entity_poly.pdbx_strand_id
1 'polypeptide(L)'
;MKTPITVSVTGAAGQIGYALLFRIASGAMFGPDQPVNLRLIEIEPAMGALEGVIMELDDCAFPLLNEVVATSDLNVGFSGANWALLVGSVPRKAGMERADLLKINGGIFTGQGKAIAENAADDIRVVVVGNPCNTNALIAMNSAAGVPNDRFFAMTRLDENRAKSQLAAKANVHNSDITNMCIWGNHSATQYPDFTNAKIKGQPVTDFIKDQEWLEGEFISTVQQRGAAIIKARGASSAASAANGLVDTVRALTTPTPAGDWTSICVCSDGSYGIDAGLIASMPIFVKEDGSWDVVPGVEVDAFSREKIDASVQELRDEKAAVADLLA
;
A
#
# COMPACT_ATOMS: atom_id res chain seq x y z
N MET A 1 -26.92 12.81 1.69
CA MET A 1 -25.52 12.39 1.91
C MET A 1 -25.50 10.87 1.96
N LYS A 2 -24.46 10.22 1.43
CA LYS A 2 -24.29 8.77 1.53
C LYS A 2 -24.15 8.36 3.01
N THR A 3 -24.41 7.10 3.32
CA THR A 3 -24.12 6.55 4.66
C THR A 3 -22.63 6.73 4.96
N PRO A 4 -22.24 7.28 6.13
CA PRO A 4 -20.84 7.40 6.48
C PRO A 4 -20.13 6.05 6.48
N ILE A 5 -18.90 6.01 5.98
CA ILE A 5 -18.02 4.83 6.09
C ILE A 5 -17.05 5.03 7.25
N THR A 6 -16.72 3.95 7.96
CA THR A 6 -15.76 3.98 9.06
C THR A 6 -14.37 3.58 8.57
N VAL A 7 -13.40 4.43 8.81
CA VAL A 7 -12.00 4.27 8.39
C VAL A 7 -11.10 4.25 9.61
N SER A 8 -10.52 3.09 9.88
CA SER A 8 -9.53 2.90 10.94
C SER A 8 -8.13 3.19 10.42
N VAL A 9 -7.35 3.97 11.16
CA VAL A 9 -5.97 4.32 10.80
C VAL A 9 -5.06 4.04 12.00
N THR A 10 -4.12 3.12 11.86
CA THR A 10 -3.08 2.88 12.88
C THR A 10 -1.89 3.80 12.68
N GLY A 11 -1.15 4.14 13.74
CA GLY A 11 -0.04 5.09 13.63
C GLY A 11 -0.52 6.48 13.22
N ALA A 12 -1.72 6.85 13.67
CA ALA A 12 -2.44 8.05 13.25
C ALA A 12 -1.72 9.36 13.60
N ALA A 13 -0.94 9.39 14.69
CA ALA A 13 -0.13 10.54 15.08
C ALA A 13 1.26 10.55 14.38
N GLY A 14 1.61 9.48 13.67
CA GLY A 14 2.83 9.42 12.87
C GLY A 14 2.81 10.36 11.66
N GLN A 15 3.98 10.61 11.06
CA GLN A 15 4.12 11.55 9.94
C GLN A 15 3.27 11.20 8.70
N ILE A 16 3.11 9.90 8.41
CA ILE A 16 2.22 9.45 7.32
C ILE A 16 0.76 9.66 7.73
N GLY A 17 0.38 9.30 8.97
CA GLY A 17 -0.95 9.55 9.52
C GLY A 17 -1.32 11.02 9.40
N TYR A 18 -0.46 11.91 9.89
CA TYR A 18 -0.64 13.36 9.77
C TYR A 18 -0.85 13.82 8.33
N ALA A 19 -0.06 13.36 7.36
CA ALA A 19 -0.28 13.73 5.94
C ALA A 19 -1.51 13.07 5.28
N LEU A 20 -2.03 11.99 5.87
CA LEU A 20 -3.12 11.17 5.33
C LEU A 20 -4.49 11.66 5.80
N LEU A 21 -4.65 11.94 7.10
CA LEU A 21 -5.97 12.14 7.72
C LEU A 21 -6.75 13.31 7.10
N PHE A 22 -6.10 14.44 6.87
CA PHE A 22 -6.73 15.60 6.20
C PHE A 22 -7.16 15.29 4.76
N ARG A 23 -6.50 14.34 4.08
CA ARG A 23 -6.88 13.90 2.73
C ARG A 23 -8.04 12.91 2.72
N ILE A 24 -8.21 12.17 3.80
CA ILE A 24 -9.42 11.36 4.01
C ILE A 24 -10.59 12.31 4.30
N ALA A 25 -10.43 13.20 5.28
CA ALA A 25 -11.47 14.13 5.74
C ALA A 25 -11.92 15.15 4.66
N SER A 26 -11.03 15.57 3.76
CA SER A 26 -11.38 16.43 2.61
C SER A 26 -12.13 15.72 1.48
N GLY A 27 -12.30 14.40 1.56
CA GLY A 27 -12.94 13.60 0.50
C GLY A 27 -12.01 13.20 -0.64
N ALA A 28 -10.71 13.52 -0.57
CA ALA A 28 -9.77 13.16 -1.64
C ALA A 28 -9.62 11.64 -1.82
N MET A 29 -9.86 10.84 -0.77
CA MET A 29 -9.77 9.38 -0.83
C MET A 29 -11.05 8.70 -1.34
N PHE A 30 -12.23 9.15 -0.91
CA PHE A 30 -13.50 8.45 -1.16
C PHE A 30 -14.48 9.23 -2.05
N GLY A 31 -14.10 10.43 -2.49
CA GLY A 31 -14.95 11.31 -3.27
C GLY A 31 -15.59 12.43 -2.45
N PRO A 32 -16.10 13.48 -3.14
CA PRO A 32 -16.57 14.71 -2.49
C PRO A 32 -17.94 14.58 -1.81
N ASP A 33 -18.59 13.42 -1.90
CA ASP A 33 -19.95 13.18 -1.41
C ASP A 33 -20.08 12.03 -0.41
N GLN A 34 -18.95 11.48 0.03
CA GLN A 34 -18.87 10.34 0.95
C GLN A 34 -18.43 10.82 2.35
N PRO A 35 -19.36 10.89 3.33
CA PRO A 35 -18.98 11.16 4.71
C PRO A 35 -18.13 10.03 5.29
N VAL A 36 -17.26 10.36 6.23
CA VAL A 36 -16.33 9.43 6.88
C VAL A 36 -16.35 9.57 8.39
N ASN A 37 -16.28 8.44 9.10
CA ASN A 37 -15.94 8.35 10.51
C ASN A 37 -14.49 7.88 10.62
N LEU A 38 -13.67 8.56 11.41
CA LEU A 38 -12.29 8.18 11.65
C LEU A 38 -12.16 7.44 12.98
N ARG A 39 -11.53 6.27 12.95
CA ARG A 39 -11.04 5.55 14.14
C ARG A 39 -9.53 5.63 14.15
N LEU A 40 -8.98 6.48 15.00
CA LEU A 40 -7.55 6.78 15.04
C LEU A 40 -6.89 5.97 16.15
N ILE A 41 -5.97 5.10 15.75
CA ILE A 41 -5.35 4.12 16.64
C ILE A 41 -3.88 4.50 16.85
N GLU A 42 -3.48 4.66 18.10
CA GLU A 42 -2.09 4.91 18.50
C GLU A 42 -1.67 4.09 19.73
N ILE A 43 -0.38 4.00 19.96
CA ILE A 43 0.13 3.47 21.23
C ILE A 43 -0.10 4.47 22.36
N GLU A 44 -0.26 4.01 23.61
CA GLU A 44 -0.50 4.90 24.76
C GLU A 44 0.46 6.11 24.85
N PRO A 45 1.78 5.95 24.63
CA PRO A 45 2.70 7.09 24.68
C PRO A 45 2.46 8.17 23.62
N ALA A 46 1.76 7.85 22.53
CA ALA A 46 1.48 8.75 21.42
C ALA A 46 0.08 9.40 21.50
N MET A 47 -0.74 9.04 22.48
CA MET A 47 -2.12 9.56 22.59
C MET A 47 -2.19 11.08 22.75
N GLY A 48 -1.25 11.70 23.47
CA GLY A 48 -1.19 13.16 23.58
C GLY A 48 -0.85 13.85 22.26
N ALA A 49 0.00 13.23 21.43
CA ALA A 49 0.27 13.73 20.08
C ALA A 49 -0.94 13.55 19.18
N LEU A 50 -1.66 12.42 19.31
CA LEU A 50 -2.89 12.16 18.57
C LEU A 50 -3.98 13.17 18.89
N GLU A 51 -4.12 13.56 20.16
CA GLU A 51 -5.05 14.62 20.58
C GLU A 51 -4.79 15.93 19.83
N GLY A 52 -3.52 16.34 19.67
CA GLY A 52 -3.16 17.50 18.86
C GLY A 52 -3.56 17.37 17.39
N VAL A 53 -3.42 16.17 16.79
CA VAL A 53 -3.87 15.93 15.41
C VAL A 53 -5.39 16.04 15.28
N ILE A 54 -6.14 15.63 16.29
CA ILE A 54 -7.61 15.78 16.31
C ILE A 54 -8.00 17.25 16.37
N MET A 55 -7.34 18.05 17.22
CA MET A 55 -7.59 19.50 17.27
C MET A 55 -7.41 20.13 15.89
N GLU A 56 -6.36 19.75 15.15
CA GLU A 56 -6.15 20.26 13.78
C GLU A 56 -7.21 19.76 12.78
N LEU A 57 -7.72 18.53 12.92
CA LEU A 57 -8.82 18.02 12.09
C LEU A 57 -10.11 18.81 12.33
N ASP A 58 -10.42 19.12 13.60
CA ASP A 58 -11.59 19.92 13.99
C ASP A 58 -11.47 21.35 13.44
N ASP A 59 -10.29 21.97 13.57
CA ASP A 59 -9.99 23.32 13.07
C ASP A 59 -10.12 23.45 11.54
N CYS A 60 -10.00 22.33 10.80
CA CYS A 60 -10.19 22.31 9.35
C CYS A 60 -11.65 22.39 8.91
N ALA A 61 -12.62 22.20 9.83
CA ALA A 61 -14.05 22.29 9.55
C ALA A 61 -14.52 21.47 8.32
N PHE A 62 -14.00 20.24 8.16
CA PHE A 62 -14.32 19.40 7.01
C PHE A 62 -15.78 18.94 7.03
N PRO A 63 -16.58 19.23 5.99
CA PRO A 63 -18.01 18.87 5.97
C PRO A 63 -18.27 17.37 5.83
N LEU A 64 -17.28 16.60 5.39
CA LEU A 64 -17.38 15.14 5.23
C LEU A 64 -16.92 14.38 6.48
N LEU A 65 -16.23 15.04 7.42
CA LEU A 65 -15.77 14.41 8.65
C LEU A 65 -16.92 14.38 9.64
N ASN A 66 -17.53 13.21 9.80
CA ASN A 66 -18.74 13.05 10.62
C ASN A 66 -18.42 12.73 12.08
N GLU A 67 -17.40 11.92 12.34
CA GLU A 67 -16.99 11.51 13.68
C GLU A 67 -15.49 11.21 13.73
N VAL A 68 -14.84 11.49 14.86
CA VAL A 68 -13.47 11.06 15.17
C VAL A 68 -13.45 10.38 16.53
N VAL A 69 -12.89 9.18 16.60
CA VAL A 69 -12.59 8.49 17.86
C VAL A 69 -11.11 8.14 17.89
N ALA A 70 -10.41 8.61 18.92
CA ALA A 70 -9.03 8.24 19.20
C ALA A 70 -8.95 7.20 20.31
N THR A 71 -8.09 6.20 20.14
CA THR A 71 -7.96 5.09 21.09
C THR A 71 -6.60 4.41 21.00
N SER A 72 -6.19 3.78 22.09
CA SER A 72 -5.08 2.82 22.12
C SER A 72 -5.54 1.35 22.16
N ASP A 73 -6.85 1.11 22.22
CA ASP A 73 -7.45 -0.23 22.16
C ASP A 73 -7.82 -0.58 20.71
N LEU A 74 -7.27 -1.69 20.22
CA LEU A 74 -7.53 -2.20 18.86
C LEU A 74 -9.01 -2.57 18.64
N ASN A 75 -9.72 -3.07 19.66
CA ASN A 75 -11.11 -3.47 19.52
C ASN A 75 -12.01 -2.25 19.29
N VAL A 76 -11.78 -1.18 20.05
CA VAL A 76 -12.44 0.12 19.83
C VAL A 76 -12.03 0.69 18.47
N GLY A 77 -10.75 0.58 18.15
CA GLY A 77 -10.16 1.12 16.93
C GLY A 77 -10.71 0.49 15.64
N PHE A 78 -11.02 -0.80 15.65
CA PHE A 78 -11.55 -1.51 14.48
C PHE A 78 -13.06 -1.71 14.50
N SER A 79 -13.76 -1.25 15.56
CA SER A 79 -15.21 -1.39 15.68
C SER A 79 -15.95 -0.74 14.49
N GLY A 80 -16.65 -1.59 13.73
CA GLY A 80 -17.45 -1.21 12.57
C GLY A 80 -16.65 -0.67 11.38
N ALA A 81 -15.35 -0.95 11.30
CA ALA A 81 -14.49 -0.46 10.22
C ALA A 81 -14.88 -1.05 8.85
N ASN A 82 -15.10 -0.22 7.85
CA ASN A 82 -15.21 -0.61 6.43
C ASN A 82 -13.82 -0.61 5.75
N TRP A 83 -12.91 0.25 6.24
CA TRP A 83 -11.52 0.31 5.80
C TRP A 83 -10.57 0.32 6.99
N ALA A 84 -9.52 -0.50 6.94
CA ALA A 84 -8.41 -0.48 7.90
C ALA A 84 -7.09 -0.12 7.18
N LEU A 85 -6.54 1.04 7.48
CA LEU A 85 -5.30 1.56 6.93
C LEU A 85 -4.19 1.36 7.96
N LEU A 86 -3.45 0.26 7.82
CA LEU A 86 -2.45 -0.18 8.80
C LEU A 86 -1.09 0.47 8.51
N VAL A 87 -0.93 1.72 8.98
CA VAL A 87 0.27 2.54 8.76
C VAL A 87 1.31 2.35 9.86
N GLY A 88 0.87 2.18 11.11
CA GLY A 88 1.75 2.02 12.25
C GLY A 88 2.52 0.70 12.23
N SER A 89 3.86 0.78 12.20
CA SER A 89 4.76 -0.35 12.46
C SER A 89 6.03 0.12 13.17
N VAL A 90 6.76 -0.82 13.75
CA VAL A 90 8.06 -0.54 14.37
C VAL A 90 9.10 -0.41 13.26
N PRO A 91 9.76 0.76 13.09
CA PRO A 91 10.80 0.91 12.10
C PRO A 91 12.05 0.12 12.53
N ARG A 92 12.81 -0.35 11.55
CA ARG A 92 14.10 -0.99 11.81
C ARG A 92 15.05 -0.01 12.49
N LYS A 93 15.56 -0.37 13.67
CA LYS A 93 16.56 0.40 14.42
C LYS A 93 17.98 -0.05 14.05
N ALA A 94 18.97 0.83 14.25
CA ALA A 94 20.38 0.46 14.08
C ALA A 94 20.73 -0.72 14.99
N GLY A 95 21.39 -1.75 14.42
CA GLY A 95 21.74 -2.99 15.14
C GLY A 95 20.60 -4.01 15.30
N MET A 96 19.40 -3.74 14.76
CA MET A 96 18.30 -4.71 14.76
C MET A 96 18.44 -5.70 13.61
N GLU A 97 18.42 -6.99 13.95
CA GLU A 97 18.38 -8.08 12.97
C GLU A 97 17.03 -8.13 12.25
N ARG A 98 17.02 -8.66 11.01
CA ARG A 98 15.79 -8.76 10.22
C ARG A 98 14.74 -9.63 10.91
N ALA A 99 15.16 -10.73 11.53
CA ALA A 99 14.28 -11.63 12.26
C ALA A 99 13.61 -10.96 13.47
N ASP A 100 14.32 -10.11 14.21
CA ASP A 100 13.76 -9.37 15.35
C ASP A 100 12.68 -8.38 14.89
N LEU A 101 12.95 -7.67 13.79
CA LEU A 101 11.99 -6.76 13.18
C LEU A 101 10.72 -7.49 12.76
N LEU A 102 10.86 -8.65 12.10
CA LEU A 102 9.76 -9.50 11.66
C LEU A 102 8.94 -10.00 12.84
N LYS A 103 9.59 -10.43 13.94
CA LYS A 103 8.91 -10.91 15.15
C LYS A 103 8.12 -9.80 15.85
N ILE A 104 8.72 -8.61 16.01
CA ILE A 104 8.05 -7.47 16.66
C ILE A 104 6.84 -7.02 15.86
N ASN A 105 7.02 -6.77 14.56
CA ASN A 105 5.90 -6.36 13.71
C ASN A 105 4.89 -7.50 13.57
N GLY A 106 5.34 -8.75 13.47
CA GLY A 106 4.45 -9.91 13.40
C GLY A 106 3.46 -9.97 14.57
N GLY A 107 3.91 -9.77 15.80
CA GLY A 107 3.00 -9.69 16.96
C GLY A 107 1.97 -8.56 16.86
N ILE A 108 2.37 -7.40 16.33
CA ILE A 108 1.47 -6.24 16.11
C ILE A 108 0.39 -6.60 15.08
N PHE A 109 0.79 -7.15 13.93
CA PHE A 109 -0.13 -7.45 12.84
C PHE A 109 -1.00 -8.69 13.11
N THR A 110 -0.53 -9.65 13.94
CA THR A 110 -1.37 -10.72 14.48
C THR A 110 -2.48 -10.14 15.37
N GLY A 111 -2.14 -9.22 16.28
CA GLY A 111 -3.13 -8.56 17.14
C GLY A 111 -4.14 -7.74 16.34
N GLN A 112 -3.68 -6.98 15.34
CA GLN A 112 -4.55 -6.21 14.46
C GLN A 112 -5.47 -7.11 13.62
N GLY A 113 -4.96 -8.21 13.05
CA GLY A 113 -5.77 -9.17 12.30
C GLY A 113 -6.91 -9.77 13.14
N LYS A 114 -6.62 -10.18 14.38
CA LYS A 114 -7.63 -10.69 15.32
C LYS A 114 -8.69 -9.64 15.66
N ALA A 115 -8.26 -8.42 15.99
CA ALA A 115 -9.19 -7.34 16.32
C ALA A 115 -10.07 -6.94 15.12
N ILE A 116 -9.53 -6.98 13.90
CA ILE A 116 -10.30 -6.79 12.66
C ILE A 116 -11.36 -7.88 12.52
N ALA A 117 -11.00 -9.15 12.65
CA ALA A 117 -11.96 -10.26 12.55
C ALA A 117 -13.09 -10.19 13.57
N GLU A 118 -12.79 -9.72 14.79
CA GLU A 118 -13.76 -9.66 15.88
C GLU A 118 -14.70 -8.43 15.80
N ASN A 119 -14.23 -7.31 15.25
CA ASN A 119 -14.91 -6.01 15.44
C ASN A 119 -15.22 -5.24 14.14
N ALA A 120 -14.58 -5.55 13.02
CA ALA A 120 -14.78 -4.80 11.77
C ALA A 120 -16.12 -5.10 11.11
N ALA A 121 -16.51 -4.29 10.13
CA ALA A 121 -17.73 -4.52 9.35
C ALA A 121 -17.55 -5.70 8.38
N ASP A 122 -18.67 -6.31 7.98
CA ASP A 122 -18.70 -7.46 7.07
C ASP A 122 -18.11 -7.19 5.67
N ASP A 123 -17.89 -5.93 5.30
CA ASP A 123 -17.30 -5.48 4.02
C ASP A 123 -15.87 -4.93 4.17
N ILE A 124 -15.22 -5.12 5.33
CA ILE A 124 -13.88 -4.60 5.64
C ILE A 124 -12.86 -4.84 4.53
N ARG A 125 -12.15 -3.79 4.12
CA ARG A 125 -10.94 -3.85 3.28
C ARG A 125 -9.72 -3.34 4.06
N VAL A 126 -8.60 -4.01 3.95
CA VAL A 126 -7.39 -3.75 4.75
C VAL A 126 -6.22 -3.39 3.85
N VAL A 127 -5.59 -2.23 4.05
CA VAL A 127 -4.39 -1.82 3.32
C VAL A 127 -3.22 -1.62 4.29
N VAL A 128 -2.18 -2.43 4.12
CA VAL A 128 -0.96 -2.37 4.94
C VAL A 128 0.09 -1.48 4.29
N VAL A 129 0.58 -0.51 5.08
CA VAL A 129 1.68 0.39 4.71
C VAL A 129 2.88 0.19 5.63
N GLY A 130 2.66 -0.19 6.89
CA GLY A 130 3.72 -0.46 7.86
C GLY A 130 4.66 -1.57 7.38
N ASN A 131 5.95 -1.29 7.29
CA ASN A 131 6.94 -2.22 6.73
C ASN A 131 7.31 -3.35 7.71
N PRO A 132 7.66 -4.56 7.20
CA PRO A 132 7.59 -5.01 5.80
C PRO A 132 6.15 -5.30 5.35
N CYS A 133 5.57 -4.48 4.46
CA CYS A 133 4.12 -4.42 4.32
C CYS A 133 3.50 -5.67 3.67
N ASN A 134 4.18 -6.34 2.74
CA ASN A 134 3.74 -7.63 2.19
C ASN A 134 3.60 -8.69 3.27
N THR A 135 4.65 -8.89 4.07
CA THR A 135 4.67 -9.90 5.13
C THR A 135 3.77 -9.53 6.31
N ASN A 136 3.68 -8.25 6.66
CA ASN A 136 2.72 -7.78 7.66
C ASN A 136 1.26 -7.99 7.21
N ALA A 137 0.94 -7.76 5.94
CA ALA A 137 -0.37 -8.08 5.37
C ALA A 137 -0.64 -9.59 5.38
N LEU A 138 0.37 -10.42 5.07
CA LEU A 138 0.26 -11.87 5.16
C LEU A 138 -0.11 -12.32 6.59
N ILE A 139 0.57 -11.77 7.61
CA ILE A 139 0.32 -12.11 9.01
C ILE A 139 -1.07 -11.64 9.44
N ALA A 140 -1.45 -10.40 9.11
CA ALA A 140 -2.77 -9.86 9.44
C ALA A 140 -3.89 -10.69 8.79
N MET A 141 -3.75 -11.04 7.51
CA MET A 141 -4.68 -11.88 6.77
C MET A 141 -4.87 -13.25 7.42
N ASN A 142 -3.77 -13.96 7.75
CA ASN A 142 -3.86 -15.28 8.38
C ASN A 142 -4.37 -15.21 9.84
N SER A 143 -4.28 -14.06 10.48
CA SER A 143 -4.80 -13.85 11.85
C SER A 143 -6.26 -13.38 11.88
N ALA A 144 -6.84 -12.99 10.75
CA ALA A 144 -8.17 -12.42 10.64
C ALA A 144 -9.21 -13.48 10.23
N ALA A 145 -9.50 -14.41 11.13
CA ALA A 145 -10.42 -15.51 10.89
C ALA A 145 -11.79 -15.03 10.37
N GLY A 146 -12.25 -15.62 9.26
CA GLY A 146 -13.55 -15.31 8.65
C GLY A 146 -13.55 -14.12 7.69
N VAL A 147 -12.47 -13.32 7.64
CA VAL A 147 -12.33 -12.24 6.65
C VAL A 147 -11.77 -12.81 5.35
N PRO A 148 -12.40 -12.57 4.19
CA PRO A 148 -11.88 -13.06 2.90
C PRO A 148 -10.49 -12.51 2.56
N ASN A 149 -9.62 -13.38 2.04
CA ASN A 149 -8.22 -13.05 1.72
C ASN A 149 -8.08 -11.97 0.63
N ASP A 150 -9.06 -11.85 -0.27
CA ASP A 150 -9.12 -10.85 -1.34
C ASP A 150 -9.40 -9.42 -0.84
N ARG A 151 -9.49 -9.25 0.49
CA ARG A 151 -9.67 -7.95 1.14
C ARG A 151 -8.40 -7.43 1.83
N PHE A 152 -7.30 -8.19 1.78
CA PHE A 152 -6.01 -7.80 2.33
C PHE A 152 -5.06 -7.34 1.23
N PHE A 153 -4.59 -6.10 1.38
CA PHE A 153 -3.72 -5.43 0.44
C PHE A 153 -2.45 -4.93 1.13
N ALA A 154 -1.35 -4.82 0.39
CA ALA A 154 -0.19 -4.02 0.80
C ALA A 154 0.19 -3.00 -0.28
N MET A 155 0.80 -1.89 0.14
CA MET A 155 0.98 -0.73 -0.73
C MET A 155 2.31 -0.73 -1.51
N THR A 156 2.21 -0.89 -2.82
CA THR A 156 3.29 -0.60 -3.81
C THR A 156 2.95 0.56 -4.74
N ARG A 157 1.81 1.23 -4.53
CA ARG A 157 1.40 2.38 -5.36
C ARG A 157 2.36 3.57 -5.29
N LEU A 158 3.06 3.77 -4.17
CA LEU A 158 4.13 4.78 -4.10
C LEU A 158 5.28 4.45 -5.06
N ASP A 159 5.62 3.17 -5.19
CA ASP A 159 6.67 2.72 -6.09
C ASP A 159 6.24 2.89 -7.55
N GLU A 160 4.99 2.56 -7.89
CA GLU A 160 4.42 2.84 -9.22
C GLU A 160 4.48 4.34 -9.54
N ASN A 161 4.05 5.19 -8.60
CA ASN A 161 4.09 6.65 -8.77
C ASN A 161 5.53 7.16 -8.99
N ARG A 162 6.51 6.58 -8.29
CA ARG A 162 7.95 6.88 -8.48
C ARG A 162 8.43 6.43 -9.85
N ALA A 163 8.09 5.21 -10.27
CA ALA A 163 8.42 4.68 -11.59
C ALA A 163 7.86 5.55 -12.72
N LYS A 164 6.56 5.90 -12.65
CA LYS A 164 5.91 6.85 -13.58
C LYS A 164 6.66 8.18 -13.63
N SER A 165 7.09 8.73 -12.48
CA SER A 165 7.84 9.99 -12.45
C SER A 165 9.21 9.89 -13.13
N GLN A 166 9.92 8.77 -12.98
CA GLN A 166 11.23 8.56 -13.59
C GLN A 166 11.12 8.38 -15.11
N LEU A 167 10.15 7.58 -15.59
CA LEU A 167 9.91 7.42 -17.02
C LEU A 167 9.47 8.74 -17.68
N ALA A 168 8.55 9.46 -17.04
CA ALA A 168 8.09 10.75 -17.54
C ALA A 168 9.22 11.78 -17.65
N ALA A 169 10.10 11.84 -16.64
CA ALA A 169 11.26 12.71 -16.67
C ALA A 169 12.26 12.33 -17.79
N LYS A 170 12.58 11.03 -17.95
CA LYS A 170 13.50 10.56 -19.00
C LYS A 170 12.95 10.80 -20.40
N ALA A 171 11.64 10.61 -20.61
CA ALA A 171 10.98 10.83 -21.90
C ALA A 171 10.54 12.29 -22.13
N ASN A 172 10.74 13.18 -21.16
CA ASN A 172 10.29 14.58 -21.20
C ASN A 172 8.79 14.73 -21.55
N VAL A 173 7.95 13.96 -20.85
CA VAL A 173 6.48 13.98 -20.98
C VAL A 173 5.84 14.21 -19.61
N HIS A 174 4.54 14.45 -19.57
CA HIS A 174 3.82 14.55 -18.29
C HIS A 174 3.61 13.14 -17.71
N ASN A 175 3.58 13.01 -16.37
CA ASN A 175 3.43 11.69 -15.74
C ASN A 175 2.08 11.01 -16.02
N SER A 176 1.04 11.79 -16.38
CA SER A 176 -0.26 11.29 -16.80
C SER A 176 -0.22 10.59 -18.16
N ASP A 177 0.84 10.79 -18.95
CA ASP A 177 1.03 10.10 -20.22
C ASP A 177 1.55 8.67 -20.02
N ILE A 178 1.90 8.28 -18.78
CA ILE A 178 2.41 6.95 -18.44
C ILE A 178 1.26 6.04 -17.96
N THR A 179 0.97 5.00 -18.71
CA THR A 179 -0.05 3.97 -18.38
C THR A 179 0.60 2.59 -18.31
N ASN A 180 -0.14 1.59 -17.85
CA ASN A 180 0.29 0.19 -17.79
C ASN A 180 1.58 -0.04 -16.98
N MET A 181 1.88 0.86 -16.04
CA MET A 181 3.02 0.70 -15.13
C MET A 181 2.67 -0.34 -14.06
N CYS A 182 3.45 -1.40 -13.97
CA CYS A 182 3.34 -2.40 -12.92
C CYS A 182 4.60 -2.42 -12.05
N ILE A 183 4.43 -2.53 -10.74
CA ILE A 183 5.46 -2.96 -9.80
C ILE A 183 5.17 -4.41 -9.45
N TRP A 184 6.15 -5.31 -9.62
CA TRP A 184 6.02 -6.71 -9.25
C TRP A 184 6.77 -7.04 -7.96
N GLY A 185 6.24 -8.02 -7.21
CA GLY A 185 6.93 -8.65 -6.08
C GLY A 185 6.76 -7.95 -4.74
N ASN A 186 7.86 -7.84 -3.99
CA ASN A 186 7.89 -7.28 -2.63
C ASN A 186 7.99 -5.75 -2.65
N HIS A 187 7.42 -5.06 -1.65
CA HIS A 187 7.76 -3.66 -1.37
C HIS A 187 9.14 -3.58 -0.69
N SER A 188 10.19 -3.77 -1.48
CA SER A 188 11.58 -3.75 -1.02
C SER A 188 12.52 -3.29 -2.12
N ALA A 189 13.83 -3.41 -1.90
CA ALA A 189 14.83 -3.20 -2.93
C ALA A 189 14.84 -4.29 -4.01
N THR A 190 14.10 -5.39 -3.85
CA THR A 190 13.97 -6.45 -4.86
C THR A 190 12.79 -6.23 -5.82
N GLN A 191 11.93 -5.23 -5.54
CA GLN A 191 10.79 -4.89 -6.41
C GLN A 191 11.22 -4.72 -7.87
N TYR A 192 10.32 -5.06 -8.79
CA TYR A 192 10.54 -4.90 -10.22
C TYR A 192 9.59 -3.87 -10.84
N PRO A 193 10.07 -2.65 -11.17
CA PRO A 193 9.35 -1.69 -11.99
C PRO A 193 9.37 -2.13 -13.47
N ASP A 194 8.25 -2.65 -13.94
CA ASP A 194 8.11 -3.24 -15.26
C ASP A 194 7.96 -2.22 -16.38
N PHE A 195 9.09 -1.84 -16.98
CA PHE A 195 9.10 -0.96 -18.14
C PHE A 195 8.67 -1.66 -19.45
N THR A 196 8.66 -3.01 -19.48
CA THR A 196 8.41 -3.77 -20.71
C THR A 196 6.94 -3.68 -21.13
N ASN A 197 6.03 -3.66 -20.15
CA ASN A 197 4.60 -3.51 -20.38
C ASN A 197 4.08 -2.07 -20.23
N ALA A 198 4.88 -1.18 -19.61
CA ALA A 198 4.53 0.22 -19.46
C ALA A 198 4.45 0.95 -20.82
N LYS A 199 3.57 1.95 -20.89
CA LYS A 199 3.33 2.75 -22.10
C LYS A 199 3.50 4.24 -21.84
N ILE A 200 3.91 4.95 -22.88
CA ILE A 200 3.94 6.41 -22.96
C ILE A 200 3.04 6.84 -24.11
N LYS A 201 2.01 7.65 -23.83
CA LYS A 201 1.02 8.09 -24.83
C LYS A 201 0.43 6.92 -25.64
N GLY A 202 0.22 5.78 -24.97
CA GLY A 202 -0.35 4.57 -25.56
C GLY A 202 0.61 3.70 -26.39
N GLN A 203 1.89 4.07 -26.55
CA GLN A 203 2.92 3.22 -27.19
C GLN A 203 3.88 2.65 -26.16
N PRO A 204 4.57 1.52 -26.44
CA PRO A 204 5.58 0.96 -25.54
C PRO A 204 6.62 1.99 -25.08
N VAL A 205 7.07 1.91 -23.83
CA VAL A 205 8.14 2.78 -23.29
C VAL A 205 9.39 2.76 -24.17
N THR A 206 9.73 1.59 -24.72
CA THR A 206 10.89 1.38 -25.60
C THR A 206 10.78 2.12 -26.94
N ASP A 207 9.62 2.68 -27.30
CA ASP A 207 9.48 3.57 -28.44
C ASP A 207 9.94 5.00 -28.18
N PHE A 208 9.86 5.45 -26.93
CA PHE A 208 10.29 6.77 -26.49
C PHE A 208 11.69 6.76 -25.87
N ILE A 209 12.04 5.70 -25.15
CA ILE A 209 13.32 5.55 -24.45
C ILE A 209 14.05 4.37 -25.09
N LYS A 210 14.97 4.67 -26.01
CA LYS A 210 15.78 3.67 -26.74
C LYS A 210 16.99 3.14 -25.95
N ASP A 211 17.23 3.74 -24.79
CA ASP A 211 18.34 3.45 -23.89
C ASP A 211 18.02 2.25 -22.99
N GLN A 212 18.24 1.04 -23.52
CA GLN A 212 17.92 -0.21 -22.83
C GLN A 212 18.74 -0.40 -21.54
N GLU A 213 20.03 -0.02 -21.56
CA GLU A 213 20.90 -0.11 -20.39
C GLU A 213 20.38 0.75 -19.24
N TRP A 214 19.85 1.94 -19.55
CA TRP A 214 19.21 2.78 -18.55
C TRP A 214 17.92 2.15 -18.00
N LEU A 215 17.09 1.55 -18.85
CA LEU A 215 15.84 0.89 -18.43
C LEU A 215 16.11 -0.31 -17.53
N GLU A 216 17.08 -1.16 -17.87
CA GLU A 216 17.41 -2.37 -17.11
C GLU A 216 18.25 -2.09 -15.85
N GLY A 217 18.98 -0.97 -15.81
CA GLY A 217 19.89 -0.61 -14.73
C GLY A 217 19.43 0.59 -13.91
N GLU A 218 19.71 1.80 -14.41
CA GLU A 218 19.53 3.05 -13.66
C GLU A 218 18.07 3.31 -13.28
N PHE A 219 17.11 3.04 -14.16
CA PHE A 219 15.69 3.21 -13.89
C PHE A 219 15.25 2.36 -12.70
N ILE A 220 15.47 1.06 -12.77
CA ILE A 220 15.08 0.09 -11.72
C ILE A 220 15.74 0.47 -10.39
N SER A 221 17.07 0.65 -10.40
CA SER A 221 17.82 0.99 -9.18
C SER A 221 17.42 2.34 -8.59
N THR A 222 17.10 3.35 -9.41
CA THR A 222 16.63 4.65 -8.94
C THR A 222 15.28 4.55 -8.23
N VAL A 223 14.35 3.75 -8.77
CA VAL A 223 13.04 3.53 -8.13
C VAL A 223 13.23 2.80 -6.80
N GLN A 224 14.00 1.71 -6.78
CA GLN A 224 14.32 0.92 -5.58
C GLN A 224 14.97 1.77 -4.47
N GLN A 225 15.85 2.70 -4.83
CA GLN A 225 16.59 3.54 -3.88
C GLN A 225 15.95 4.91 -3.63
N ARG A 226 14.76 5.18 -4.19
CA ARG A 226 14.15 6.52 -4.13
C ARG A 226 13.87 7.00 -2.71
N GLY A 227 13.47 6.09 -1.81
CA GLY A 227 13.25 6.39 -0.41
C GLY A 227 14.52 6.90 0.28
N ALA A 228 15.65 6.23 0.06
CA ALA A 228 16.95 6.62 0.63
C ALA A 228 17.42 7.97 0.09
N ALA A 229 17.22 8.24 -1.21
CA ALA A 229 17.53 9.54 -1.80
C ALA A 229 16.73 10.69 -1.17
N ILE A 230 15.44 10.48 -0.89
CA ILE A 230 14.60 11.49 -0.23
C ILE A 230 15.05 11.72 1.22
N ILE A 231 15.38 10.66 1.96
CA ILE A 231 15.90 10.77 3.34
C ILE A 231 17.20 11.56 3.34
N LYS A 232 18.13 11.25 2.42
CA LYS A 232 19.40 11.99 2.29
C LYS A 232 19.18 13.48 2.02
N ALA A 233 18.18 13.83 1.21
CA ALA A 233 17.90 15.22 0.85
C ALA A 233 17.13 16.00 1.94
N ARG A 234 16.17 15.38 2.62
CA ARG A 234 15.25 16.05 3.56
C ARG A 234 15.62 15.84 5.03
N GLY A 235 16.44 14.85 5.36
CA GLY A 235 16.65 14.37 6.73
C GLY A 235 15.44 13.65 7.34
N ALA A 236 14.39 13.39 6.54
CA ALA A 236 13.14 12.78 6.99
C ALA A 236 12.57 11.85 5.91
N SER A 237 11.70 10.93 6.32
CA SER A 237 11.04 9.99 5.41
C SER A 237 10.10 10.71 4.43
N SER A 238 9.73 10.01 3.35
CA SER A 238 8.88 10.51 2.29
C SER A 238 7.38 10.46 2.64
N ALA A 239 7.02 10.98 3.82
CA ALA A 239 5.69 10.82 4.42
C ALA A 239 4.54 11.31 3.54
N ALA A 240 4.63 12.54 3.00
CA ALA A 240 3.58 13.12 2.16
C ALA A 240 3.32 12.29 0.89
N SER A 241 4.38 11.81 0.22
CA SER A 241 4.22 10.95 -0.96
C SER A 241 3.71 9.55 -0.60
N ALA A 242 4.05 9.02 0.58
CA ALA A 242 3.49 7.75 1.05
C ALA A 242 1.99 7.86 1.36
N ALA A 243 1.58 8.93 2.04
CA ALA A 243 0.16 9.24 2.24
C ALA A 243 -0.58 9.40 0.90
N ASN A 244 0.04 10.04 -0.10
CA ASN A 244 -0.52 10.09 -1.46
C ASN A 244 -0.66 8.71 -2.09
N GLY A 245 0.37 7.86 -2.01
CA GLY A 245 0.30 6.49 -2.51
C GLY A 245 -0.84 5.70 -1.88
N LEU A 246 -1.11 5.91 -0.60
CA LEU A 246 -2.21 5.22 0.10
C LEU A 246 -3.58 5.76 -0.34
N VAL A 247 -3.74 7.08 -0.49
CA VAL A 247 -4.95 7.68 -1.09
C VAL A 247 -5.19 7.12 -2.48
N ASP A 248 -4.16 7.07 -3.33
CA ASP A 248 -4.27 6.55 -4.68
C ASP A 248 -4.61 5.04 -4.71
N THR A 249 -4.08 4.27 -3.75
CA THR A 249 -4.37 2.83 -3.60
C THR A 249 -5.86 2.62 -3.31
N VAL A 250 -6.39 3.30 -2.29
CA VAL A 250 -7.80 3.17 -1.91
C VAL A 250 -8.70 3.65 -3.05
N ARG A 251 -8.38 4.80 -3.67
CA ARG A 251 -9.14 5.29 -4.83
C ARG A 251 -9.17 4.30 -5.98
N ALA A 252 -8.04 3.65 -6.27
CA ALA A 252 -7.98 2.65 -7.33
C ALA A 252 -8.84 1.43 -7.00
N LEU A 253 -8.92 1.03 -5.73
CA LEU A 253 -9.77 -0.07 -5.26
C LEU A 253 -11.28 0.26 -5.22
N THR A 254 -11.65 1.54 -5.20
CA THR A 254 -13.04 2.01 -5.11
C THR A 254 -13.56 2.65 -6.39
N THR A 255 -12.74 2.74 -7.43
CA THR A 255 -13.10 3.38 -8.70
C THR A 255 -12.80 2.41 -9.84
N PRO A 256 -13.72 2.20 -10.79
CA PRO A 256 -13.46 1.38 -11.97
C PRO A 256 -12.18 1.84 -12.68
N THR A 257 -11.32 0.87 -13.01
CA THR A 257 -10.07 1.14 -13.69
C THR A 257 -10.34 1.50 -15.15
N PRO A 258 -9.71 2.56 -15.70
CA PRO A 258 -9.86 2.91 -17.10
C PRO A 258 -9.56 1.72 -18.02
N ALA A 259 -10.37 1.55 -19.06
CA ALA A 259 -10.24 0.43 -19.98
C ALA A 259 -8.83 0.33 -20.58
N GLY A 260 -8.19 -0.83 -20.41
CA GLY A 260 -6.85 -1.11 -20.92
C GLY A 260 -5.70 -0.62 -20.05
N ASP A 261 -5.96 -0.04 -18.87
CA ASP A 261 -4.95 0.35 -17.88
C ASP A 261 -5.04 -0.53 -16.62
N TRP A 262 -4.08 -0.37 -15.71
CA TRP A 262 -4.02 -1.08 -14.43
C TRP A 262 -3.24 -0.31 -13.36
N THR A 263 -3.23 -0.83 -12.15
CA THR A 263 -2.37 -0.34 -11.07
C THR A 263 -1.69 -1.48 -10.31
N SER A 264 -0.63 -1.14 -9.60
CA SER A 264 0.19 -2.02 -8.77
C SER A 264 -0.33 -1.99 -7.34
N ILE A 265 -0.80 -3.15 -6.86
CA ILE A 265 -1.18 -3.37 -5.46
C ILE A 265 -0.70 -4.76 -5.07
N CYS A 266 -0.18 -4.91 -3.84
CA CYS A 266 0.08 -6.25 -3.32
C CYS A 266 -1.23 -6.92 -2.92
N VAL A 267 -1.50 -8.09 -3.48
CA VAL A 267 -2.70 -8.89 -3.22
C VAL A 267 -2.32 -10.31 -2.84
N CYS A 268 -3.24 -11.05 -2.23
CA CYS A 268 -3.08 -12.48 -2.01
C CYS A 268 -3.09 -13.21 -3.35
N SER A 269 -1.96 -13.80 -3.72
CA SER A 269 -1.79 -14.48 -5.00
C SER A 269 -2.67 -15.72 -5.09
N ASP A 270 -3.26 -15.92 -6.26
CA ASP A 270 -4.03 -17.09 -6.66
C ASP A 270 -3.22 -18.10 -7.50
N GLY A 271 -1.91 -17.86 -7.68
CA GLY A 271 -1.08 -18.61 -8.61
C GLY A 271 -0.74 -17.85 -9.90
N SER A 272 -1.35 -16.69 -10.12
CA SER A 272 -1.13 -15.84 -11.30
C SER A 272 0.37 -15.62 -11.55
N TYR A 273 0.75 -15.70 -12.83
CA TYR A 273 2.13 -15.51 -13.29
C TYR A 273 3.17 -16.44 -12.65
N GLY A 274 2.75 -17.56 -12.05
CA GLY A 274 3.64 -18.50 -11.38
C GLY A 274 4.09 -18.04 -9.98
N ILE A 275 3.45 -17.02 -9.42
CA ILE A 275 3.67 -16.56 -8.04
C ILE A 275 2.89 -17.45 -7.09
N ASP A 276 3.52 -17.99 -6.06
CA ASP A 276 2.93 -18.98 -5.16
C ASP A 276 1.61 -18.50 -4.54
N ALA A 277 0.58 -19.34 -4.62
CA ALA A 277 -0.72 -19.04 -4.03
C ALA A 277 -0.59 -18.78 -2.51
N GLY A 278 -1.29 -17.75 -2.03
CA GLY A 278 -1.26 -17.34 -0.63
C GLY A 278 -0.05 -16.48 -0.22
N LEU A 279 0.81 -16.06 -1.16
CA LEU A 279 1.75 -14.96 -0.92
C LEU A 279 1.06 -13.61 -1.14
N ILE A 280 1.40 -12.61 -0.33
CA ILE A 280 1.05 -11.21 -0.65
C ILE A 280 2.11 -10.64 -1.57
N ALA A 281 1.79 -10.45 -2.85
CA ALA A 281 2.73 -9.99 -3.87
C ALA A 281 2.12 -8.89 -4.73
N SER A 282 2.92 -7.90 -5.10
CA SER A 282 2.54 -6.84 -6.02
C SER A 282 2.38 -7.40 -7.43
N MET A 283 1.23 -7.11 -8.03
CA MET A 283 0.82 -7.53 -9.38
C MET A 283 -0.02 -6.41 -10.01
N PRO A 284 -0.18 -6.41 -11.34
CA PRO A 284 -1.11 -5.49 -11.98
C PRO A 284 -2.54 -5.96 -11.70
N ILE A 285 -3.36 -5.09 -11.11
CA ILE A 285 -4.78 -5.34 -10.88
C ILE A 285 -5.63 -4.30 -11.59
N PHE A 286 -6.87 -4.67 -11.88
CA PHE A 286 -7.90 -3.75 -12.35
C PHE A 286 -9.18 -3.94 -11.54
N VAL A 287 -9.94 -2.85 -11.40
CA VAL A 287 -11.25 -2.82 -10.73
C VAL A 287 -12.34 -2.67 -11.79
N LYS A 288 -13.35 -3.51 -11.72
CA LYS A 288 -14.51 -3.53 -12.61
C LYS A 288 -15.55 -2.49 -12.19
N GLU A 289 -16.54 -2.26 -13.07
CA GLU A 289 -17.69 -1.38 -12.82
C GLU A 289 -18.51 -1.79 -11.58
N ASP A 290 -18.55 -3.07 -11.25
CA ASP A 290 -19.24 -3.58 -10.05
C ASP A 290 -18.43 -3.46 -8.75
N GLY A 291 -17.21 -2.91 -8.81
CA GLY A 291 -16.32 -2.72 -7.67
C GLY A 291 -15.53 -3.96 -7.25
N SER A 292 -15.70 -5.10 -7.94
CA SER A 292 -14.80 -6.25 -7.82
C SER A 292 -13.48 -5.97 -8.53
N TRP A 293 -12.42 -6.66 -8.12
CA TRP A 293 -11.09 -6.49 -8.68
C TRP A 293 -10.51 -7.86 -9.09
N ASP A 294 -9.66 -7.87 -10.10
CA ASP A 294 -8.90 -9.05 -10.51
C ASP A 294 -7.45 -8.68 -10.82
N VAL A 295 -6.56 -9.68 -10.76
CA VAL A 295 -5.24 -9.59 -11.39
C VAL A 295 -5.45 -9.50 -12.91
N VAL A 296 -4.79 -8.55 -13.56
CA VAL A 296 -4.86 -8.40 -15.03
C VAL A 296 -4.36 -9.70 -15.66
N PRO A 297 -5.13 -10.36 -16.55
CA PRO A 297 -4.68 -11.57 -17.24
C PRO A 297 -3.82 -11.24 -18.46
N GLY A 298 -2.96 -12.17 -18.86
CA GLY A 298 -2.28 -12.12 -20.16
C GLY A 298 -1.21 -11.03 -20.31
N VAL A 299 -0.69 -10.49 -19.20
CA VAL A 299 0.49 -9.61 -19.25
C VAL A 299 1.70 -10.43 -19.70
N GLU A 300 2.41 -9.94 -20.70
CA GLU A 300 3.60 -10.64 -21.21
C GLU A 300 4.75 -10.53 -20.20
N VAL A 301 5.38 -11.66 -19.89
CA VAL A 301 6.54 -11.73 -19.00
C VAL A 301 7.69 -12.36 -19.76
N ASP A 302 8.59 -11.51 -20.28
CA ASP A 302 9.79 -11.95 -20.98
C ASP A 302 10.84 -12.52 -20.02
N ALA A 303 11.98 -13.00 -20.56
CA ALA A 303 13.02 -13.64 -19.75
C ALA A 303 13.64 -12.69 -18.71
N PHE A 304 13.82 -11.41 -19.06
CA PHE A 304 14.35 -10.40 -18.14
C PHE A 304 13.38 -10.13 -16.99
N SER A 305 12.11 -9.91 -17.33
CA SER A 305 11.03 -9.68 -16.36
C SER A 305 10.86 -10.87 -15.44
N ARG A 306 10.89 -12.10 -16.00
CA ARG A 306 10.82 -13.35 -15.22
C ARG A 306 11.92 -13.43 -14.18
N GLU A 307 13.18 -13.17 -14.55
CA GLU A 307 14.30 -13.17 -13.62
C GLU A 307 14.08 -12.20 -12.45
N LYS A 308 13.64 -10.97 -12.74
CA LYS A 308 13.40 -9.95 -11.70
C LYS A 308 12.22 -10.30 -10.79
N ILE A 309 11.12 -10.78 -11.38
CA ILE A 309 9.94 -11.23 -10.63
C ILE A 309 10.32 -12.38 -9.70
N ASP A 310 11.00 -13.40 -10.22
CA ASP A 310 11.37 -14.59 -9.44
C ASP A 310 12.32 -14.24 -8.29
N ALA A 311 13.25 -13.30 -8.49
CA ALA A 311 14.13 -12.81 -7.42
C ALA A 311 13.35 -12.12 -6.29
N SER A 312 12.35 -11.30 -6.62
CA SER A 312 11.53 -10.63 -5.62
C SER A 312 10.56 -11.59 -4.92
N VAL A 313 10.00 -12.54 -5.65
CA VAL A 313 9.15 -13.61 -5.09
C VAL A 313 9.96 -14.53 -4.18
N GLN A 314 11.22 -14.80 -4.50
CA GLN A 314 12.10 -15.57 -3.61
C GLN A 314 12.29 -14.87 -2.26
N GLU A 315 12.47 -13.54 -2.24
CA GLU A 315 12.52 -12.80 -0.98
C GLU A 315 11.21 -12.94 -0.17
N LEU A 316 10.05 -12.89 -0.83
CA LEU A 316 8.75 -13.10 -0.17
C LEU A 316 8.62 -14.51 0.42
N ARG A 317 9.13 -15.54 -0.27
CA ARG A 317 9.16 -16.93 0.24
C ARG A 317 10.03 -17.00 1.49
N ASP A 318 11.20 -16.37 1.47
CA ASP A 318 12.13 -16.36 2.59
C ASP A 318 11.53 -15.62 3.80
N GLU A 319 10.86 -14.47 3.58
CA GLU A 319 10.14 -13.76 4.64
C GLU A 319 8.99 -14.58 5.21
N LYS A 320 8.17 -15.22 4.36
CA LYS A 320 7.09 -16.11 4.79
C LYS A 320 7.62 -17.26 5.66
N ALA A 321 8.73 -17.87 5.24
CA ALA A 321 9.36 -18.94 6.02
C ALA A 321 9.86 -18.43 7.39
N ALA A 322 10.37 -17.21 7.45
CA ALA A 322 10.84 -16.58 8.68
C ALA A 322 9.73 -16.23 9.69
N VAL A 323 8.47 -16.15 9.25
CA VAL A 323 7.30 -15.86 10.10
C VAL A 323 6.30 -17.01 10.17
N ALA A 324 6.70 -18.22 9.78
CA ALA A 324 5.81 -19.37 9.66
C ALA A 324 5.08 -19.73 10.96
N ASP A 325 5.67 -19.44 12.12
CA ASP A 325 5.07 -19.64 13.45
C ASP A 325 3.91 -18.68 13.75
N LEU A 326 3.78 -17.59 12.99
CA LEU A 326 2.72 -16.59 13.13
C LEU A 326 1.55 -16.77 12.14
N LEU A 327 1.63 -17.76 11.25
CA LEU A 327 0.63 -18.00 10.20
C LEU A 327 -0.33 -19.17 10.52
N ALA A 328 -0.24 -19.74 11.73
CA ALA A 328 -0.96 -20.93 12.17
C ALA A 328 -2.23 -20.61 12.98
#